data_AF-A0A7J4VWG9-F1
#
_entry.id   AF-A0A7J4VWG9-F1
#
_cell.length_a   1.000
_cell.length_b   1.000
_cell.length_c   1.000
_cell.angle_alpha   90.00
_cell.angle_beta   90.00
_cell.angle_gamma   90.00
#
_symmetry.space_group_name_H-M   'P 1'
#
loop_
_entity.id
_entity.type
_entity.pdbx_description
1 polymer ?
#
loop_
_entity_poly.entity_id
_entity_poly.type
_entity_poly.pdbx_seq_one_letter_code
_entity_poly.pdbx_strand_id
1 'polypeptide(L)'
;MSTRGRTASLACVIAISWLIPQIAQAADDMLRVYMDHARVLKLDRPVSKVIVGNSQVADATVADPKTIVLTGRAFGTTNIVLLDADGNAILDDRILVSIDEGNTVRVFRQTDRSVLSCTPNCEVHAQQNNNGTAAPAAAGP
;
A
#
# COMPACT_ATOMS: atom_id res chain seq x y z
N MET A 1 56.77 -6.39 -51.12
CA MET A 1 55.33 -6.03 -51.02
C MET A 1 54.85 -6.29 -49.60
N SER A 2 54.42 -5.25 -48.89
CA SER A 2 53.95 -5.29 -47.50
C SER A 2 52.46 -4.96 -47.49
N THR A 3 51.61 -5.92 -47.09
CA THR A 3 50.17 -5.72 -46.89
C THR A 3 49.87 -5.60 -45.39
N ARG A 4 49.74 -4.33 -44.97
CA ARG A 4 49.30 -3.86 -43.65
C ARG A 4 47.84 -4.24 -43.35
N GLY A 5 47.59 -4.56 -42.09
CA GLY A 5 46.48 -3.99 -41.29
C GLY A 5 45.08 -4.58 -41.48
N ARG A 6 44.76 -5.66 -40.75
CA ARG A 6 43.39 -6.19 -40.58
C ARG A 6 42.96 -6.31 -39.12
N THR A 7 43.39 -5.38 -38.26
CA THR A 7 43.04 -5.37 -36.83
C THR A 7 42.45 -4.02 -36.43
N ALA A 8 41.32 -3.64 -37.03
CA ALA A 8 40.64 -2.38 -36.69
C ALA A 8 39.10 -2.51 -36.71
N SER A 9 38.55 -3.69 -36.41
CA SER A 9 37.09 -3.92 -36.49
C SER A 9 36.42 -4.40 -35.20
N LEU A 10 37.17 -4.61 -34.10
CA LEU A 10 36.62 -5.10 -32.84
C LEU A 10 36.42 -4.03 -31.75
N ALA A 11 36.90 -2.78 -31.95
CA ALA A 11 36.84 -1.75 -30.91
C ALA A 11 35.49 -1.00 -30.83
N CYS A 12 34.59 -1.13 -31.81
CA CYS A 12 33.36 -0.32 -31.85
C CYS A 12 32.17 -0.92 -31.07
N VAL A 13 32.18 -2.21 -30.73
CA VAL A 13 31.02 -2.88 -30.12
C VAL A 13 30.92 -2.60 -28.61
N ILE A 14 32.03 -2.26 -27.93
CA ILE A 14 32.02 -2.02 -26.49
C ILE A 14 31.44 -0.63 -26.15
N ALA A 15 31.53 0.35 -27.07
CA ALA A 15 31.12 1.73 -26.82
C ALA A 15 29.59 1.97 -26.82
N ILE A 16 28.78 1.03 -27.32
CA ILE A 16 27.30 1.22 -27.43
C ILE A 16 26.56 0.78 -26.16
N SER A 17 27.22 0.07 -25.24
CA SER A 17 26.61 -0.51 -24.04
C SER A 17 26.31 0.50 -22.90
N TRP A 18 26.62 1.80 -23.08
CA TRP A 18 26.40 2.85 -22.08
C TRP A 18 25.15 3.71 -22.29
N LEU A 19 24.32 3.41 -23.30
CA LEU A 19 23.09 4.17 -23.62
C LEU A 19 21.80 3.51 -23.09
N ILE A 20 21.87 2.70 -22.04
CA ILE A 20 20.65 2.17 -21.40
C ILE A 20 20.16 3.22 -20.39
N PRO A 21 19.01 3.88 -20.62
CA PRO A 21 18.42 4.76 -19.63
C PRO A 21 18.08 3.93 -18.38
N GLN A 22 18.69 4.30 -17.25
CA GLN A 22 18.36 3.72 -15.95
C GLN A 22 16.96 4.24 -15.57
N ILE A 23 15.94 3.41 -15.74
CA ILE A 23 14.59 3.73 -15.26
C ILE A 23 14.65 3.64 -13.73
N ALA A 24 14.82 4.78 -13.07
CA ALA A 24 14.67 4.88 -11.62
C ALA A 24 13.18 4.77 -11.30
N GLN A 25 12.74 3.60 -10.83
CA GLN A 25 11.43 3.47 -10.21
C GLN A 25 11.48 4.15 -8.84
N ALA A 26 10.94 5.38 -8.76
CA ALA A 26 10.57 5.96 -7.48
C ALA A 26 9.41 5.15 -6.92
N ALA A 27 9.71 4.19 -6.04
CA ALA A 27 8.71 3.55 -5.21
C ALA A 27 8.30 4.57 -4.15
N ASP A 28 7.11 5.17 -4.31
CA ASP A 28 6.43 5.86 -3.21
C ASP A 28 6.06 4.77 -2.19
N ASP A 29 6.92 4.58 -1.18
CA ASP A 29 6.82 3.48 -0.23
C ASP A 29 5.67 3.76 0.74
N MET A 30 4.45 3.47 0.31
CA MET A 30 3.25 3.68 1.11
C MET A 30 3.04 2.52 2.08
N LEU A 31 2.81 2.86 3.34
CA LEU A 31 2.45 1.90 4.38
C LEU A 31 1.03 1.38 4.14
N ARG A 32 0.91 0.20 3.51
CA ARG A 32 -0.39 -0.44 3.31
C ARG A 32 -0.89 -1.11 4.59
N VAL A 33 -2.15 -0.86 4.91
CA VAL A 33 -2.92 -1.48 6.01
C VAL A 33 -4.28 -1.88 5.46
N TYR A 34 -4.85 -2.97 5.97
CA TYR A 34 -6.18 -3.39 5.56
C TYR A 34 -7.24 -2.85 6.52
N MET A 35 -8.43 -2.55 6.00
CA MET A 35 -9.57 -2.12 6.81
C MET A 35 -9.92 -3.19 7.84
N ASP A 36 -10.18 -2.79 9.08
CA ASP A 36 -10.44 -3.66 10.23
C ASP A 36 -9.27 -4.56 10.64
N HIS A 37 -8.08 -4.32 10.07
CA HIS A 37 -6.85 -5.01 10.45
C HIS A 37 -5.89 -4.09 11.20
N ALA A 38 -5.18 -4.67 12.15
CA ALA A 38 -4.09 -4.03 12.86
C ALA A 38 -2.73 -4.49 12.29
N ARG A 39 -1.81 -3.54 12.16
CA ARG A 39 -0.41 -3.76 11.78
C ARG A 39 0.48 -3.22 12.89
N VAL A 40 1.43 -4.03 13.33
CA VAL A 40 2.41 -3.64 14.36
C VAL A 40 3.59 -2.97 13.69
N LEU A 41 3.93 -1.76 14.15
CA LEU A 41 5.13 -1.03 13.77
C LEU A 41 6.13 -1.09 14.91
N LYS A 42 7.33 -1.60 14.61
CA LYS A 42 8.45 -1.65 15.55
C LYS A 42 9.43 -0.53 15.22
N LEU A 43 9.77 0.23 16.24
CA LEU A 43 10.64 1.39 16.15
C LEU A 43 12.04 1.03 16.66
N ASP A 44 13.05 1.66 16.08
CA ASP A 44 14.44 1.57 16.52
C ASP A 44 14.68 2.37 17.82
N ARG A 45 13.94 3.46 17.99
CA ARG A 45 14.03 4.41 19.11
C ARG A 45 12.66 4.73 19.75
N PRO A 46 12.63 5.19 21.02
CA PRO A 46 11.37 5.43 21.71
C PRO A 46 10.60 6.62 21.14
N VAL A 47 9.29 6.46 20.99
CA VAL A 47 8.35 7.50 20.53
C VAL A 47 7.76 8.25 21.73
N SER A 48 7.60 9.57 21.56
CA SER A 48 6.99 10.45 22.56
C SER A 48 5.67 11.04 22.09
N LYS A 49 5.50 11.24 20.78
CA LYS A 49 4.27 11.78 20.19
C LYS A 49 3.90 11.04 18.92
N VAL A 50 2.61 10.75 18.77
CA VAL A 50 2.02 10.10 17.60
C VAL A 50 0.99 11.05 17.01
N ILE A 51 1.09 11.31 15.71
CA ILE A 51 0.17 12.19 14.98
C ILE A 51 -0.36 11.40 13.80
N VAL A 52 -1.68 11.30 13.69
CA VAL A 52 -2.35 10.70 12.54
C VAL A 52 -3.13 11.79 11.82
N GLY A 53 -2.92 11.92 10.50
CA GLY A 53 -3.54 12.98 9.71
C GLY A 53 -5.08 12.92 9.75
N ASN A 54 -5.67 11.74 9.56
CA ASN A 54 -7.11 11.52 9.65
C ASN A 54 -7.44 10.24 10.43
N SER A 55 -7.90 10.42 11.67
CA SER A 55 -8.28 9.33 12.58
C SER A 55 -9.53 8.55 12.13
N GLN A 56 -10.31 9.08 11.19
CA GLN A 56 -11.43 8.32 10.61
C GLN A 56 -10.95 7.23 9.65
N VAL A 57 -9.79 7.42 9.01
CA VAL A 57 -9.21 6.48 8.02
C VAL A 57 -8.32 5.45 8.70
N ALA A 58 -7.43 5.88 9.59
CA ALA A 58 -6.54 4.99 10.34
C ALA A 58 -6.37 5.53 11.77
N ASP A 59 -6.08 4.66 12.73
CA ASP A 59 -5.82 5.03 14.12
C ASP A 59 -4.58 4.31 14.65
N ALA A 60 -3.86 4.94 15.57
CA ALA A 60 -2.61 4.42 16.09
C ALA A 60 -2.59 4.44 17.62
N THR A 61 -2.36 3.28 18.24
CA THR A 61 -2.24 3.13 19.69
C THR A 61 -0.81 2.77 20.06
N VAL A 62 -0.28 3.43 21.09
CA VAL A 62 1.04 3.11 21.65
C VAL A 62 0.90 1.90 22.58
N ALA A 63 1.52 0.77 22.23
CA ALA A 63 1.55 -0.40 23.10
C ALA A 63 2.69 -0.32 24.12
N ASP A 64 3.86 0.10 23.66
CA ASP A 64 5.06 0.36 24.47
C ASP A 64 5.93 1.42 23.76
N PRO A 65 7.00 1.95 24.38
CA PRO A 65 7.78 3.04 23.81
C PRO A 65 8.35 2.77 22.41
N LYS A 66 8.50 1.51 21.98
CA LYS A 66 9.04 1.15 20.66
C LYS A 66 8.04 0.37 19.80
N THR A 67 6.79 0.23 20.23
CA THR A 67 5.79 -0.54 19.50
C THR A 67 4.50 0.26 19.37
N ILE A 68 4.10 0.49 18.12
CA ILE A 68 2.83 1.11 17.76
C ILE A 68 1.93 0.07 17.08
N VAL A 69 0.66 0.05 17.47
CA VAL A 69 -0.38 -0.72 16.80
C VAL A 69 -1.17 0.24 15.92
N LEU A 70 -1.01 0.11 14.61
CA LEU A 70 -1.73 0.89 13.60
C LEU A 70 -2.94 0.09 13.10
N THR A 71 -4.13 0.67 13.16
CA THR A 71 -5.39 0.02 12.75
C THR A 71 -6.02 0.77 11.59
N GLY A 72 -6.35 0.06 10.50
CA GLY A 72 -7.13 0.63 9.40
C GLY A 72 -8.61 0.67 9.79
N ARG A 73 -9.24 1.85 9.74
CA ARG A 73 -10.65 2.03 10.13
C ARG A 73 -11.58 2.23 8.95
N ALA A 74 -11.14 2.94 7.92
CA ALA A 74 -11.92 3.20 6.72
C ALA A 74 -11.01 3.27 5.49
N PHE A 75 -11.57 3.00 4.32
CA PHE A 75 -10.85 3.12 3.06
C PHE A 75 -10.35 4.56 2.83
N GLY A 76 -9.14 4.69 2.31
CA GLY A 76 -8.58 6.00 1.97
C GLY A 76 -7.07 6.08 2.13
N THR A 77 -6.55 7.29 1.99
CA THR A 77 -5.15 7.61 2.22
C THR A 77 -5.02 8.65 3.32
N THR A 78 -4.07 8.43 4.20
CA THR A 78 -3.70 9.38 5.26
C THR A 78 -2.19 9.30 5.49
N ASN A 79 -1.70 9.85 6.59
CA ASN A 79 -0.29 9.78 6.97
C ASN A 79 -0.17 9.63 8.48
N ILE A 80 0.98 9.14 8.91
CA ILE A 80 1.36 9.03 10.32
C ILE A 80 2.74 9.66 10.52
N VAL A 81 2.84 10.50 11.54
CA VAL A 81 4.09 11.14 11.96
C VAL A 81 4.38 10.74 13.39
N LEU A 82 5.57 10.17 13.61
CA LEU A 82 6.06 9.73 14.90
C LEU A 82 7.23 10.63 15.31
N LEU A 83 7.16 11.24 16.49
CA LEU A 83 8.21 12.13 17.00
C LEU A 83 8.85 11.59 18.28
N ASP A 84 10.15 11.84 18.43
CA ASP A 84 10.89 11.60 19.67
C ASP A 84 10.62 12.69 20.74
N ALA A 85 11.30 12.61 21.89
CA ALA A 85 11.18 13.59 22.97
C ALA A 85 11.73 14.98 22.60
N ASP A 86 12.70 15.04 21.69
CA ASP A 86 13.36 16.26 21.23
C ASP A 86 12.59 16.94 20.09
N GLY A 87 11.55 16.27 19.55
CA GLY A 87 10.71 16.75 18.46
C GLY A 87 11.20 16.34 17.07
N ASN A 88 12.21 15.48 16.94
CA ASN A 88 12.64 14.98 15.63
C ASN A 88 11.69 13.88 15.14
N ALA A 89 11.44 13.87 13.83
CA ALA A 89 10.66 12.83 13.19
C ALA A 89 11.43 11.51 13.18
N ILE A 90 10.82 10.48 13.77
CA ILE A 90 11.25 9.08 13.70
C ILE A 90 10.72 8.46 12.40
N LEU A 91 9.48 8.78 12.04
CA LEU A 91 8.79 8.26 10.86
C LEU A 91 7.77 9.29 10.37
N ASP A 92 7.66 9.45 9.05
CA ASP A 92 6.65 10.25 8.37
C ASP A 92 6.28 9.55 7.06
N ASP A 93 5.28 8.67 7.14
CA ASP A 93 4.85 7.83 6.02
C ASP A 93 3.38 8.05 5.69
N ARG A 94 3.07 7.87 4.40
CA ARG A 94 1.70 7.83 3.91
C ARG A 94 1.12 6.44 4.13
N ILE A 95 -0.08 6.38 4.68
CA ILE A 95 -0.84 5.16 4.91
C ILE A 95 -1.88 5.01 3.79
N LEU A 96 -1.93 3.82 3.20
CA LEU A 96 -3.02 3.41 2.32
C LEU A 96 -3.86 2.34 3.03
N VAL A 97 -5.12 2.67 3.31
CA VAL A 97 -6.09 1.71 3.84
C VAL A 97 -6.94 1.16 2.70
N SER A 98 -6.83 -0.14 2.46
CA SER A 98 -7.57 -0.86 1.42
C SER A 98 -8.32 -2.06 1.99
N ILE A 99 -9.22 -2.63 1.18
CA ILE A 99 -9.87 -3.90 1.52
C ILE A 99 -8.84 -5.03 1.35
N ASP A 100 -8.84 -6.01 2.25
CA ASP A 100 -8.08 -7.25 2.03
C ASP A 100 -8.78 -8.07 0.94
N GLU A 101 -8.21 -8.08 -0.26
CA GLU A 101 -8.74 -8.86 -1.36
C GLU A 101 -8.09 -10.25 -1.47
N GLY A 102 -7.03 -10.50 -0.68
CA GLY A 102 -6.21 -11.71 -0.78
C GLY A 102 -6.99 -12.99 -0.53
N ASN A 103 -8.04 -12.93 0.29
CA ASN A 103 -8.88 -14.06 0.64
C ASN A 103 -10.35 -13.87 0.23
N THR A 104 -10.59 -13.05 -0.80
CA THR A 104 -11.93 -12.75 -1.30
C THR A 104 -12.12 -13.14 -2.76
N VAL A 105 -13.34 -13.53 -3.11
CA VAL A 105 -13.77 -13.82 -4.47
C VAL A 105 -14.76 -12.76 -4.91
N ARG A 106 -14.55 -12.22 -6.11
CA ARG A 106 -15.51 -11.32 -6.76
C ARG A 106 -16.42 -12.10 -7.68
N VAL A 107 -17.70 -12.08 -7.39
CA VAL A 107 -18.73 -12.72 -8.21
C VAL A 107 -19.54 -11.63 -8.90
N PHE A 108 -19.64 -11.73 -10.22
CA PHE A 108 -20.47 -10.88 -11.06
C PHE A 108 -21.69 -11.68 -11.51
N ARG A 109 -22.89 -11.22 -11.16
CA ARG A 109 -24.17 -11.75 -11.66
C ARG A 109 -24.85 -10.63 -12.44
N GLN A 110 -24.69 -10.66 -13.77
CA GLN A 110 -25.19 -9.60 -14.64
C GLN A 110 -24.55 -8.24 -14.26
N THR A 111 -25.33 -7.30 -13.72
CA THR A 111 -24.86 -6.00 -13.22
C THR A 111 -24.53 -6.02 -11.73
N ASP A 112 -24.87 -7.07 -10.99
CA ASP A 112 -24.59 -7.16 -9.56
C ASP A 112 -23.18 -7.68 -9.31
N ARG A 113 -22.40 -6.92 -8.54
CA ARG A 113 -21.05 -7.30 -8.09
C ARG A 113 -21.08 -7.55 -6.59
N SER A 114 -20.71 -8.76 -6.17
CA SER A 114 -20.56 -9.11 -4.76
C SER A 114 -19.12 -9.55 -4.46
N VAL A 115 -18.65 -9.21 -3.27
CA VAL A 115 -17.37 -9.69 -2.72
C VAL A 115 -17.69 -10.71 -1.64
N LEU A 116 -17.15 -11.92 -1.77
CA LEU A 116 -17.33 -13.03 -0.84
C LEU A 116 -16.00 -13.36 -0.19
N SER A 117 -15.98 -13.77 1.07
CA SER A 117 -14.84 -14.44 1.69
C SER A 117 -15.12 -15.92 1.79
N CYS A 118 -14.21 -16.77 1.31
CA CYS A 118 -14.46 -18.21 1.15
C CYS A 118 -13.41 -19.03 1.91
N THR A 119 -13.73 -19.49 3.12
CA THR A 119 -12.90 -20.46 3.85
C THR A 119 -13.70 -21.16 4.97
N PRO A 120 -14.16 -22.43 4.82
CA PRO A 120 -14.33 -23.28 3.63
C PRO A 120 -15.64 -23.02 2.87
N ASN A 121 -16.59 -22.32 3.50
CA ASN A 121 -17.85 -21.86 2.88
C ASN A 121 -17.72 -20.38 2.52
N CYS A 122 -18.48 -19.91 1.53
CA CYS A 122 -18.46 -18.51 1.13
C CYS A 122 -19.51 -17.70 1.89
N GLU A 123 -19.06 -16.65 2.58
CA GLU A 123 -19.90 -15.67 3.26
C GLU A 123 -19.73 -14.28 2.62
N VAL A 124 -20.76 -13.44 2.73
CA VAL A 124 -20.73 -12.09 2.17
C VAL A 124 -19.72 -11.27 2.97
N HIS A 125 -18.70 -10.74 2.29
CA HIS A 125 -17.73 -9.88 2.95
C HIS A 125 -18.46 -8.57 3.30
N ALA A 126 -18.75 -8.38 4.59
CA ALA A 126 -19.61 -7.31 5.06
C ALA A 126 -19.03 -5.95 4.61
N GLN A 127 -19.66 -5.34 3.61
CA GLN A 127 -19.41 -3.96 3.27
C GLN A 127 -20.05 -3.16 4.42
N GLN A 128 -19.25 -2.67 5.37
CA GLN A 128 -19.72 -1.63 6.29
C GLN A 128 -20.03 -0.39 5.45
N ASN A 129 -21.31 -0.28 5.10
CA ASN A 129 -21.89 0.86 4.40
C ASN A 129 -21.77 2.09 5.30
N ASN A 130 -20.66 2.82 5.21
CA ASN A 130 -20.58 4.20 5.68
C ASN A 130 -21.24 5.12 4.63
N ASN A 131 -22.58 5.04 4.65
CA ASN A 131 -23.57 6.03 4.27
C ASN A 131 -23.60 6.56 2.82
N GLY A 132 -24.60 6.09 2.05
CA GLY A 132 -25.05 6.76 0.82
C GLY A 132 -25.85 5.88 -0.16
N THR A 133 -27.09 5.55 0.20
CA THR A 133 -28.23 5.26 -0.70
C THR A 133 -27.96 4.55 -2.05
N ALA A 134 -28.25 3.25 -2.10
CA ALA A 134 -28.95 2.64 -3.23
C ALA A 134 -29.56 1.30 -2.77
N ALA A 135 -30.75 1.38 -2.16
CA ALA A 135 -31.63 0.22 -2.08
C ALA A 135 -32.07 -0.15 -3.50
N PRO A 136 -32.13 -1.44 -3.88
CA PRO A 136 -32.58 -1.82 -5.21
C PRO A 136 -34.09 -1.55 -5.32
N ALA A 137 -34.48 -0.77 -6.33
CA ALA A 137 -35.88 -0.63 -6.71
C ALA A 137 -36.37 -1.97 -7.26
N ALA A 138 -37.12 -2.70 -6.43
CA ALA A 138 -37.99 -3.76 -6.90
C ALA A 138 -39.16 -3.11 -7.66
N ALA A 139 -39.11 -3.17 -8.98
CA ALA A 139 -40.25 -2.93 -9.84
C ALA A 139 -40.29 -4.04 -10.90
N GLY A 140 -41.14 -5.03 -10.67
CA GLY A 140 -41.57 -5.98 -11.69
C GLY A 140 -43.10 -6.05 -11.67
N PRO A 141 -43.76 -6.06 -12.85
CA PRO A 141 -45.16 -6.47 -12.96
C PRO A 141 -45.33 -7.98 -12.76
#